data_AF-A0AB34JUH6-F1
#
_entry.id   AF-A0AB34JUH6-F1
#
_cell.length_a   1.000
_cell.length_b   1.000
_cell.length_c   1.000
_cell.angle_alpha   90.00
_cell.angle_beta   90.00
_cell.angle_gamma   90.00
#
_symmetry.space_group_name_H-M   'P 1'
#
loop_
_entity.id
_entity.type
_entity.pdbx_description
1 polymer ?
#
loop_
_entity_poly.entity_id
_entity_poly.type
_entity_poly.pdbx_seq_one_letter_code
_entity_poly.pdbx_strand_id
1 'polypeptide(L)'
;MMAARLGRAWGPLVRARPVARCSQAVASRMCSSSRNAATPAAEGFFSRLAREGQIDSGMWQGAALLGGAVACVQLSSNEQRKAAVGALLAAYRKCGLSERITDRQLVEDFVRKNVAAACNVLMASPVFYFMFSKVHSQTLAVSSIRAFTGTLRIVPFMGAFYGFFAIVAPFVTAYFMERGQTYSEAQGTAAMAVMLSGFVFIEAIVELRGCGVMFSQMTASSFVLFIPALVGRLAAGVLTQQQKVGSESEPLLPSSWLDGPTWQQHTYMTFEMLHLDREFLITTGGTTVFQHVLNGITWVLLTRGKSASLPDILKFIFGGMNGTATSGLFQFGKTFVMRFGFGWAWNWCSSQQEMPPLSNLLLVDMPVFNAFLE
;
A
#
# COMPACT_ATOMS: atom_id res chain seq x y z
N MET A 1 -50.21 -17.22 -45.63
CA MET A 1 -48.93 -17.30 -46.37
C MET A 1 -48.07 -16.08 -46.02
N MET A 2 -47.24 -16.18 -44.97
CA MET A 2 -46.12 -15.26 -44.73
C MET A 2 -45.25 -15.82 -43.61
N ALA A 3 -44.30 -16.68 -43.98
CA ALA A 3 -43.24 -17.16 -43.09
C ALA A 3 -42.06 -17.60 -43.96
N ALA A 4 -41.16 -16.67 -44.28
CA ALA A 4 -39.78 -16.95 -44.69
C ALA A 4 -39.07 -15.63 -44.98
N ARG A 5 -38.25 -15.14 -44.04
CA ARG A 5 -37.02 -14.35 -44.26
C ARG A 5 -36.47 -13.81 -42.94
N LEU A 6 -35.90 -14.69 -42.12
CA LEU A 6 -34.88 -14.33 -41.13
C LEU A 6 -33.87 -15.48 -41.05
N GLY A 7 -33.03 -15.56 -42.07
CA GLY A 7 -31.86 -16.43 -42.10
C GLY A 7 -30.67 -15.61 -42.55
N ARG A 8 -29.61 -15.63 -41.73
CA ARG A 8 -28.23 -15.08 -41.91
C ARG A 8 -27.91 -13.89 -41.00
N ALA A 9 -27.39 -14.19 -39.81
CA ALA A 9 -26.30 -13.47 -39.17
C ALA A 9 -25.80 -14.22 -37.92
N TRP A 10 -25.38 -15.48 -38.09
CA TRP A 10 -24.58 -16.17 -37.06
C TRP A 10 -23.24 -16.53 -37.69
N GLY A 11 -22.30 -15.59 -37.58
CA GLY A 11 -20.87 -15.85 -37.75
C GLY A 11 -20.35 -16.73 -36.61
N PRO A 12 -19.21 -17.41 -36.79
CA PRO A 12 -18.84 -18.58 -36.02
C PRO A 12 -18.60 -18.23 -34.55
N LEU A 13 -19.08 -19.13 -33.67
CA LEU A 13 -18.68 -19.26 -32.27
C LEU A 13 -17.17 -19.00 -32.15
N VAL A 14 -16.81 -17.86 -31.55
CA VAL A 14 -15.47 -17.63 -31.03
C VAL A 14 -15.22 -18.74 -30.03
N ARG A 15 -14.40 -19.73 -30.43
CA ARG A 15 -13.90 -20.78 -29.55
C ARG A 15 -13.38 -20.12 -28.28
N ALA A 16 -14.09 -20.33 -27.17
CA ALA A 16 -13.61 -19.98 -25.85
C ALA A 16 -12.29 -20.72 -25.63
N ARG A 17 -11.17 -19.99 -25.77
CA ARG A 17 -9.87 -20.53 -25.36
C ARG A 17 -9.96 -20.87 -23.87
N PRO A 18 -9.42 -22.00 -23.41
CA PRO A 18 -9.49 -22.37 -22.00
C PRO A 18 -8.79 -21.30 -21.15
N VAL A 19 -9.59 -20.55 -20.40
CA VAL A 19 -9.20 -19.39 -19.58
C VAL A 19 -8.19 -19.78 -18.47
N ALA A 20 -8.15 -21.08 -18.11
CA ALA A 20 -7.20 -21.63 -17.14
C ALA A 20 -5.72 -21.55 -17.56
N ARG A 21 -5.39 -21.55 -18.86
CA ARG A 21 -4.00 -21.31 -19.32
C ARG A 21 -3.65 -19.82 -19.34
N CYS A 22 -4.66 -18.96 -19.52
CA CYS A 22 -4.49 -17.51 -19.47
C CYS A 22 -4.28 -17.03 -18.03
N SER A 23 -4.92 -17.66 -17.04
CA SER A 23 -4.75 -17.33 -15.62
C SER A 23 -3.33 -17.57 -15.12
N GLN A 24 -2.70 -18.71 -15.46
CA GLN A 24 -1.31 -18.98 -15.10
C GLN A 24 -0.34 -18.05 -15.84
N ALA A 25 -0.60 -17.72 -17.12
CA ALA A 25 0.25 -16.82 -17.90
C ALA A 25 0.14 -15.35 -17.44
N VAL A 26 -1.03 -14.92 -16.94
CA VAL A 26 -1.24 -13.57 -16.40
C VAL A 26 -0.73 -13.47 -14.97
N ALA A 27 -0.98 -14.49 -14.13
CA ALA A 27 -0.39 -14.58 -12.79
C ALA A 27 1.14 -14.70 -12.86
N SER A 28 1.67 -15.44 -13.83
CA SER A 28 3.12 -15.48 -14.07
C SER A 28 3.62 -14.12 -14.53
N ARG A 29 2.97 -13.42 -15.47
CA ARG A 29 3.33 -12.03 -15.85
C ARG A 29 3.28 -11.02 -14.69
N MET A 30 2.29 -11.13 -13.80
CA MET A 30 2.22 -10.33 -12.57
C MET A 30 3.34 -10.67 -11.57
N CYS A 31 3.86 -11.90 -11.60
CA CYS A 31 5.01 -12.33 -10.80
C CYS A 31 6.36 -12.13 -11.51
N SER A 32 6.38 -12.06 -12.85
CA SER A 32 7.55 -12.00 -13.71
C SER A 32 7.47 -10.74 -14.58
N SER A 33 7.68 -9.57 -13.99
CA SER A 33 7.74 -8.32 -14.75
C SER A 33 9.09 -8.13 -15.48
N SER A 34 9.99 -9.11 -15.47
CA SER A 34 11.20 -9.09 -16.31
C SER A 34 10.90 -9.60 -17.73
N ARG A 35 10.78 -8.67 -18.68
CA ARG A 35 10.81 -8.97 -20.10
C ARG A 35 12.17 -9.58 -20.45
N ASN A 36 12.17 -10.86 -20.79
CA ASN A 36 12.78 -11.40 -22.01
C ASN A 36 12.26 -12.82 -22.21
N ALA A 37 11.45 -13.01 -23.24
CA ALA A 37 10.99 -14.31 -23.68
C ALA A 37 12.15 -15.01 -24.41
N ALA A 38 13.01 -15.67 -23.64
CA ALA A 38 13.83 -16.76 -24.16
C ALA A 38 13.18 -18.08 -23.75
N THR A 39 13.00 -18.97 -24.73
CA THR A 39 12.55 -20.36 -24.57
C THR A 39 13.36 -21.05 -23.46
N PRO A 40 12.74 -21.85 -22.56
CA PRO A 40 13.45 -22.39 -21.41
C PRO A 40 14.33 -23.56 -21.86
N ALA A 41 15.57 -23.28 -22.22
CA ALA A 41 16.66 -24.21 -21.97
C ALA A 41 16.82 -24.32 -20.45
N ALA A 42 17.03 -25.54 -19.94
CA ALA A 42 17.03 -25.90 -18.52
C ALA A 42 17.55 -24.79 -17.59
N GLU A 43 16.64 -23.94 -17.11
CA GLU A 43 16.97 -22.91 -16.12
C GLU A 43 17.37 -23.62 -14.84
N GLY A 44 18.61 -23.41 -14.41
CA GLY A 44 19.09 -23.90 -13.12
C GLY A 44 18.17 -23.44 -12.01
N PHE A 45 18.06 -24.24 -10.94
CA PHE A 45 17.21 -23.95 -9.79
C PHE A 45 17.40 -22.50 -9.27
N PHE A 46 18.64 -22.02 -9.21
CA PHE A 46 18.97 -20.66 -8.78
C PHE A 46 18.48 -19.56 -9.72
N SER A 47 18.55 -19.74 -11.05
CA SER A 47 18.06 -18.72 -11.99
C SER A 47 16.53 -18.61 -11.95
N ARG A 48 15.84 -19.76 -11.78
CA ARG A 48 14.40 -19.79 -11.56
C ARG A 48 14.00 -19.10 -10.26
N LEU A 49 14.70 -19.41 -9.16
CA LEU A 49 14.50 -18.82 -7.84
C LEU A 49 14.75 -17.30 -7.87
N ALA A 50 15.80 -16.85 -8.53
CA ALA A 50 16.10 -15.42 -8.68
C ALA A 50 15.03 -14.68 -9.49
N ARG A 51 14.52 -15.29 -10.57
CA ARG A 51 13.43 -14.71 -11.37
C ARG A 51 12.11 -14.66 -10.61
N GLU A 52 11.68 -15.78 -10.04
CA GLU A 52 10.40 -15.90 -9.33
C GLU A 52 10.40 -15.12 -8.01
N GLY A 53 11.56 -15.07 -7.34
CA GLY A 53 11.83 -14.25 -6.17
C GLY A 53 12.15 -12.79 -6.49
N GLN A 54 12.18 -12.37 -7.76
CA GLN A 54 12.41 -10.99 -8.20
C GLN A 54 13.71 -10.35 -7.66
N ILE A 55 14.81 -11.10 -7.69
CA ILE A 55 16.15 -10.60 -7.41
C ILE A 55 16.65 -9.84 -8.65
N ASP A 56 16.38 -8.54 -8.70
CA ASP A 56 16.74 -7.68 -9.83
C ASP A 56 17.19 -6.28 -9.40
N SER A 57 17.46 -5.42 -10.38
CA SER A 57 17.98 -4.07 -10.15
C SER A 57 17.11 -3.23 -9.21
N GLY A 58 15.79 -3.40 -9.23
CA GLY A 58 14.88 -2.68 -8.33
C GLY A 58 15.11 -3.07 -6.86
N MET A 59 15.38 -4.35 -6.59
CA MET A 59 15.72 -4.81 -5.24
C MET A 59 17.04 -4.20 -4.78
N TRP A 60 18.08 -4.24 -5.63
CA TRP A 60 19.40 -3.71 -5.27
C TRP A 60 19.40 -2.19 -5.08
N GLN A 61 18.65 -1.45 -5.89
CA GLN A 61 18.46 0.00 -5.71
C GLN A 61 17.79 0.30 -4.37
N GLY A 62 16.73 -0.43 -4.03
CA GLY A 62 16.05 -0.29 -2.75
C GLY A 62 16.94 -0.64 -1.55
N ALA A 63 17.73 -1.71 -1.66
CA ALA A 63 18.70 -2.11 -0.64
C ALA A 63 19.80 -1.06 -0.43
N ALA A 64 20.35 -0.52 -1.52
CA ALA A 64 21.37 0.52 -1.46
C ALA A 64 20.83 1.81 -0.83
N LEU A 65 19.60 2.22 -1.17
CA LEU A 65 18.96 3.40 -0.59
C LEU A 65 18.64 3.20 0.89
N LEU A 66 18.07 2.05 1.27
CA LEU A 66 17.80 1.75 2.69
C LEU A 66 19.10 1.69 3.49
N GLY A 67 20.09 0.94 3.01
CA GLY A 67 21.40 0.81 3.65
C GLY A 67 22.11 2.14 3.76
N GLY A 68 22.07 2.97 2.72
CA GLY A 68 22.61 4.32 2.72
C GLY A 68 21.92 5.22 3.75
N ALA A 69 20.59 5.23 3.80
CA ALA A 69 19.85 6.02 4.78
C ALA A 69 20.15 5.59 6.23
N VAL A 70 20.13 4.28 6.51
CA VAL A 70 20.47 3.74 7.83
C VAL A 70 21.92 4.07 8.19
N ALA A 71 22.87 3.87 7.28
CA ALA A 71 24.28 4.18 7.51
C ALA A 71 24.49 5.68 7.75
N CYS A 72 23.88 6.56 6.95
CA CYS A 72 23.96 8.01 7.15
C CYS A 72 23.45 8.41 8.53
N VAL A 73 22.34 7.85 9.00
CA VAL A 73 21.84 8.16 10.35
C VAL A 73 22.82 7.61 11.39
N GLN A 74 23.16 6.32 11.33
CA GLN A 74 24.02 5.66 12.33
C GLN A 74 25.41 6.29 12.45
N LEU A 75 26.00 6.72 11.34
CA LEU A 75 27.32 7.35 11.31
C LEU A 75 27.30 8.85 11.65
N SER A 76 26.13 9.49 11.63
CA SER A 76 26.00 10.91 12.00
C SER A 76 26.01 11.07 13.52
N SER A 77 26.74 12.07 14.01
CA SER A 77 26.72 12.46 15.43
C SER A 77 25.38 13.10 15.83
N ASN A 78 25.08 13.11 17.14
CA ASN A 78 23.87 13.77 17.64
C ASN A 78 23.78 15.25 17.25
N GLU A 79 24.90 15.97 17.24
CA GLU A 79 24.97 17.36 16.81
C GLU A 79 24.68 17.53 15.31
N GLN A 80 25.18 16.64 14.46
CA GLN A 80 24.88 16.65 13.02
C GLN A 80 23.39 16.41 12.77
N ARG A 81 22.78 15.48 13.52
CA ARG A 81 21.35 15.18 13.39
C ARG A 81 20.48 16.36 13.89
N LYS A 82 20.85 17.00 15.01
CA LYS A 82 20.21 18.24 15.49
C LYS A 82 20.29 19.35 14.45
N ALA A 83 21.48 19.59 13.91
CA ALA A 83 21.70 20.60 12.89
C ALA A 83 20.86 20.34 11.63
N ALA A 84 20.70 19.08 11.22
CA ALA A 84 19.85 18.71 10.08
C ALA A 84 18.36 19.00 10.34
N VAL A 85 17.84 18.67 11.53
CA VAL A 85 16.46 19.00 11.92
C VAL A 85 16.27 20.52 11.98
N GLY A 86 17.21 21.25 12.59
CA GLY A 86 17.19 22.71 12.63
C GLY A 86 17.23 23.34 11.24
N ALA A 87 18.05 22.81 10.32
CA ALA A 87 18.10 23.25 8.93
C ALA A 87 16.79 22.98 8.18
N LEU A 88 16.12 21.85 8.45
CA LEU A 88 14.80 21.54 7.89
C LEU A 88 13.73 22.51 8.40
N LEU A 89 13.70 22.80 9.71
CA LEU A 89 12.79 23.78 10.29
C LEU A 89 13.03 25.18 9.71
N ALA A 90 14.29 25.61 9.65
CA ALA A 90 14.67 26.88 9.03
C ALA A 90 14.25 26.94 7.55
N ALA A 91 14.34 25.83 6.82
CA ALA A 91 13.88 25.74 5.44
C ALA A 91 12.35 25.90 5.34
N TYR A 92 11.56 25.28 6.23
CA TYR A 92 10.11 25.49 6.27
C TYR A 92 9.76 26.96 6.46
N ARG A 93 10.40 27.62 7.43
CA ARG A 93 10.19 29.05 7.72
C ARG A 93 10.59 29.93 6.55
N LYS A 94 11.75 29.67 5.94
CA LYS A 94 12.24 30.39 4.76
C LYS A 94 11.31 30.24 3.55
N CYS A 95 10.64 29.10 3.42
CA CYS A 95 9.65 28.85 2.38
C CYS A 95 8.26 29.44 2.71
N GLY A 96 8.13 30.23 3.77
CA GLY A 96 6.90 30.96 4.11
C GLY A 96 5.91 30.18 4.96
N LEU A 97 6.32 29.10 5.63
CA LEU A 97 5.43 28.37 6.51
C LEU A 97 5.07 29.19 7.75
N SER A 98 3.76 29.42 7.94
CA SER A 98 3.18 30.19 9.04
C SER A 98 3.65 29.73 10.42
N GLU A 99 3.98 30.69 11.30
CA GLU A 99 4.32 30.46 12.71
C GLU A 99 3.15 29.89 13.54
N ARG A 100 1.92 29.89 12.99
CA ARG A 100 0.74 29.26 13.61
C ARG A 100 0.92 27.74 13.80
N ILE A 101 1.74 27.09 12.99
CA ILE A 101 2.19 25.73 13.22
C ILE A 101 3.54 25.82 13.93
N THR A 102 3.61 25.34 15.17
CA THR A 102 4.83 25.39 15.99
C THR A 102 5.90 24.44 15.44
N ASP A 103 7.18 24.71 15.75
CA ASP A 103 8.29 23.82 15.38
C ASP A 103 8.10 22.42 15.98
N ARG A 104 7.52 22.35 17.18
CA ARG A 104 7.13 21.09 17.82
C ARG A 104 6.14 20.31 16.95
N GLN A 105 5.06 20.94 16.50
CA GLN A 105 4.08 20.31 15.62
C GLN A 105 4.71 19.88 14.28
N LEU A 106 5.63 20.68 13.72
CA LEU A 106 6.33 20.30 12.49
C LEU A 106 7.13 19.02 12.65
N VAL A 107 7.85 18.91 13.76
CA VAL A 107 8.64 17.73 14.07
C VAL A 107 7.75 16.53 14.41
N GLU A 108 6.83 16.68 15.36
CA GLU A 108 6.03 15.57 15.88
C GLU A 108 5.00 15.08 14.85
N ASP A 109 4.23 15.98 14.26
CA ASP A 109 3.08 15.61 13.42
C ASP A 109 3.43 15.34 11.96
N PHE A 110 4.48 15.96 11.44
CA PHE A 110 4.83 15.85 10.03
C PHE A 110 6.12 15.07 9.78
N VAL A 111 7.18 15.28 10.54
CA VAL A 111 8.43 14.54 10.33
C VAL A 111 8.36 13.16 10.99
N ARG A 112 8.15 13.11 12.30
CA ARG A 112 8.19 11.89 13.11
C ARG A 112 7.11 10.91 12.70
N LYS A 113 5.84 11.34 12.63
CA LYS A 113 4.73 10.48 12.21
C LYS A 113 4.92 9.88 10.81
N ASN A 114 5.42 10.65 9.83
CA ASN A 114 5.64 10.12 8.47
C ASN A 114 6.82 9.14 8.42
N VAL A 115 7.92 9.40 9.14
CA VAL A 115 9.05 8.47 9.22
C VAL A 115 8.64 7.17 9.89
N ALA A 116 7.92 7.25 11.00
CA ALA A 116 7.37 6.09 11.69
C ALA A 116 6.38 5.30 10.81
N ALA A 117 5.45 5.99 10.14
CA ALA A 117 4.51 5.35 9.21
C ALA A 117 5.25 4.65 8.05
N ALA A 118 6.31 5.24 7.51
CA ALA A 118 7.14 4.62 6.48
C ALA A 118 7.84 3.35 7.01
N CYS A 119 8.38 3.39 8.24
CA CYS A 119 8.98 2.23 8.89
C CYS A 119 7.96 1.13 9.14
N ASN A 120 6.76 1.47 9.62
CA ASN A 120 5.69 0.52 9.91
C ASN A 120 5.27 -0.26 8.66
N VAL A 121 5.10 0.45 7.54
CA VAL A 121 4.82 -0.20 6.26
C VAL A 121 5.98 -1.09 5.82
N LEU A 122 7.23 -0.64 5.97
CA LEU A 122 8.40 -1.43 5.59
C LEU A 122 8.48 -2.73 6.40
N MET A 123 8.19 -2.70 7.70
CA MET A 123 8.15 -3.88 8.57
C MET A 123 6.95 -4.79 8.29
N ALA A 124 5.82 -4.24 7.86
CA ALA A 124 4.63 -5.02 7.51
C ALA A 124 4.69 -5.64 6.10
N SER A 125 5.48 -5.05 5.20
CA SER A 125 5.58 -5.44 3.79
C SER A 125 6.02 -6.89 3.54
N PRO A 126 6.92 -7.51 4.34
CA PRO A 126 7.22 -8.93 4.20
C PRO A 126 5.99 -9.83 4.29
N VAL A 127 5.05 -9.52 5.20
CA VAL A 127 3.81 -10.30 5.36
C VAL A 127 2.94 -10.15 4.10
N PHE A 128 2.82 -8.95 3.56
CA PHE A 128 2.09 -8.70 2.31
C PHE A 128 2.66 -9.54 1.16
N TYR A 129 3.97 -9.44 0.89
CA TYR A 129 4.59 -10.11 -0.24
C TYR A 129 4.65 -11.62 -0.09
N PHE A 130 4.80 -12.11 1.15
CA PHE A 130 4.70 -13.54 1.45
C PHE A 130 3.29 -14.06 1.16
N MET A 131 2.26 -13.42 1.72
CA MET A 131 0.85 -13.81 1.55
C MET A 131 0.41 -13.68 0.09
N PHE A 132 0.82 -12.61 -0.60
CA PHE A 132 0.59 -12.43 -2.03
C PHE A 132 1.13 -13.62 -2.81
N SER A 133 2.38 -14.02 -2.55
CA SER A 133 3.02 -15.14 -3.25
C SER A 133 2.33 -16.47 -2.95
N LYS A 134 1.94 -16.69 -1.70
CA LYS A 134 1.23 -17.90 -1.25
C LYS A 134 -0.17 -18.04 -1.86
N VAL A 135 -0.94 -16.96 -1.91
CA VAL A 135 -2.28 -16.92 -2.54
C VAL A 135 -2.22 -17.25 -4.04
N HIS A 136 -1.05 -17.01 -4.66
CA HIS A 136 -0.75 -17.35 -6.05
C HIS A 136 0.02 -18.68 -6.20
N SER A 137 -0.04 -19.55 -5.19
CA SER A 137 0.48 -20.92 -5.21
C SER A 137 2.00 -21.03 -5.44
N GLN A 138 2.76 -20.01 -5.04
CA GLN A 138 4.22 -20.09 -5.04
C GLN A 138 4.73 -20.97 -3.90
N THR A 139 5.91 -21.57 -4.09
CA THR A 139 6.56 -22.39 -3.07
C THR A 139 6.89 -21.56 -1.83
N LEU A 140 7.13 -22.22 -0.69
CA LEU A 140 7.56 -21.53 0.53
C LEU A 140 8.85 -20.74 0.31
N ALA A 141 9.86 -21.36 -0.33
CA ALA A 141 11.14 -20.71 -0.63
C ALA A 141 10.97 -19.43 -1.48
N VAL A 142 10.21 -19.52 -2.58
CA VAL A 142 9.94 -18.34 -3.43
C VAL A 142 9.16 -17.27 -2.68
N SER A 143 8.18 -17.66 -1.86
CA SER A 143 7.38 -16.72 -1.07
C SER A 143 8.23 -15.98 -0.02
N SER A 144 9.15 -16.68 0.65
CA SER A 144 10.07 -16.07 1.61
C SER A 144 11.06 -15.11 0.96
N ILE A 145 11.62 -15.47 -0.20
CA ILE A 145 12.51 -14.58 -0.96
C ILE A 145 11.75 -13.35 -1.41
N ARG A 146 10.54 -13.54 -1.95
CA ARG A 146 9.69 -12.44 -2.39
C ARG A 146 9.25 -11.53 -1.26
N ALA A 147 9.08 -12.06 -0.06
CA ALA A 147 8.83 -11.26 1.15
C ALA A 147 9.94 -10.22 1.35
N PHE A 148 11.20 -10.64 1.20
CA PHE A 148 12.36 -9.76 1.34
C PHE A 148 12.55 -8.84 0.12
N THR A 149 12.60 -9.40 -1.09
CA THR A 149 12.89 -8.62 -2.29
C THR A 149 11.80 -7.61 -2.61
N GLY A 150 10.53 -7.97 -2.42
CA GLY A 150 9.39 -7.09 -2.59
C GLY A 150 9.45 -5.90 -1.64
N THR A 151 9.82 -6.14 -0.38
CA THR A 151 9.99 -5.10 0.65
C THR A 151 11.09 -4.11 0.27
N LEU A 152 12.24 -4.60 -0.20
CA LEU A 152 13.32 -3.72 -0.64
C LEU A 152 12.92 -2.88 -1.86
N ARG A 153 12.18 -3.48 -2.81
CA ARG A 153 11.77 -2.80 -4.05
C ARG A 153 10.89 -1.58 -3.83
N ILE A 154 10.12 -1.54 -2.74
CA ILE A 154 9.26 -0.40 -2.43
C ILE A 154 9.96 0.71 -1.65
N VAL A 155 11.16 0.50 -1.11
CA VAL A 155 11.89 1.51 -0.33
C VAL A 155 11.97 2.88 -1.03
N PRO A 156 12.34 2.98 -2.33
CA PRO A 156 12.44 4.28 -2.99
C PRO A 156 11.08 4.98 -3.09
N PHE A 157 10.03 4.20 -3.34
CA PHE A 157 8.66 4.68 -3.40
C PHE A 157 8.20 5.17 -2.03
N MET A 158 8.45 4.40 -0.98
CA MET A 158 8.12 4.76 0.40
C MET A 158 8.82 6.05 0.83
N GLY A 159 10.12 6.19 0.53
CA GLY A 159 10.88 7.40 0.83
C GLY A 159 10.33 8.63 0.11
N ALA A 160 10.01 8.50 -1.18
CA ALA A 160 9.34 9.57 -1.92
C ALA A 160 7.93 9.85 -1.37
N PHE A 161 7.19 8.79 -1.01
CA PHE A 161 5.80 8.87 -0.56
C PHE A 161 5.69 9.69 0.73
N TYR A 162 6.31 9.18 1.79
CA TYR A 162 6.22 9.75 3.12
C TYR A 162 7.10 11.00 3.28
N GLY A 163 8.21 11.09 2.53
CA GLY A 163 9.06 12.28 2.52
C GLY A 163 8.36 13.50 1.91
N PHE A 164 7.66 13.32 0.78
CA PHE A 164 6.86 14.40 0.19
C PHE A 164 5.72 14.83 1.12
N PHE A 165 5.04 13.87 1.76
CA PHE A 165 4.03 14.15 2.76
C PHE A 165 4.57 15.00 3.92
N ALA A 166 5.73 14.62 4.46
CA ALA A 166 6.38 15.36 5.53
C ALA A 166 6.70 16.81 5.12
N ILE A 167 7.11 17.03 3.86
CA ILE A 167 7.51 18.35 3.35
C ILE A 167 6.31 19.23 2.97
N VAL A 168 5.31 18.68 2.28
CA VAL A 168 4.24 19.47 1.65
C VAL A 168 3.02 19.64 2.53
N ALA A 169 2.65 18.62 3.31
CA ALA A 169 1.46 18.67 4.15
C ALA A 169 1.45 19.83 5.17
N PRO A 170 2.58 20.28 5.76
CA PRO A 170 2.59 21.46 6.62
C PRO A 170 2.07 22.72 5.93
N PHE A 171 2.49 22.99 4.68
CA PHE A 171 2.08 24.18 3.93
C PHE A 171 0.60 24.14 3.57
N VAL A 172 0.10 22.97 3.16
CA VAL A 172 -1.31 22.77 2.86
C VAL A 172 -2.15 22.90 4.14
N THR A 173 -1.64 22.44 5.29
CA THR A 173 -2.29 22.60 6.60
C THR A 173 -2.38 24.08 6.97
N ALA A 174 -1.27 24.82 6.86
CA ALA A 174 -1.24 26.26 7.10
C ALA A 174 -2.25 27.02 6.21
N TYR A 175 -2.33 26.66 4.93
CA TYR A 175 -3.31 27.23 4.00
C TYR A 175 -4.76 27.04 4.46
N PHE A 176 -5.13 25.85 4.95
CA PHE A 176 -6.49 25.60 5.47
C PHE A 176 -6.74 26.30 6.81
N MET A 177 -5.73 26.41 7.68
CA MET A 177 -5.82 27.19 8.91
C MET A 177 -6.03 28.68 8.64
N GLU A 178 -5.41 29.23 7.60
CA GLU A 178 -5.63 30.61 7.16
C GLU A 178 -7.06 30.85 6.68
N ARG A 179 -7.75 29.79 6.22
CA ARG A 179 -9.17 29.83 5.84
C ARG A 179 -10.13 29.53 7.00
N GLY A 180 -9.63 29.49 8.24
CA GLY A 180 -10.44 29.39 9.45
C GLY A 180 -10.68 27.97 9.96
N GLN A 181 -10.04 26.94 9.39
CA GLN A 181 -10.09 25.60 9.96
C GLN A 181 -9.22 25.52 11.23
N THR A 182 -9.65 24.72 12.20
CA THR A 182 -8.79 24.37 13.34
C THR A 182 -7.59 23.54 12.87
N TYR A 183 -6.52 23.48 13.66
CA TYR A 183 -5.32 22.70 13.30
C TYR A 183 -5.64 21.24 12.96
N SER A 184 -6.48 20.57 13.77
CA SER A 184 -6.87 19.17 13.57
C SER A 184 -7.65 18.96 12.27
N GLU A 185 -8.64 19.82 11.99
CA GLU A 185 -9.43 19.77 10.76
C GLU A 185 -8.57 20.08 9.52
N ALA A 186 -7.70 21.08 9.63
CA ALA A 186 -6.77 21.48 8.59
C ALA A 186 -5.78 20.36 8.26
N GLN A 187 -5.27 19.66 9.27
CA GLN A 187 -4.34 18.55 9.09
C GLN A 187 -4.99 17.38 8.35
N GLY A 188 -6.22 16.99 8.75
CA GLY A 188 -6.97 15.94 8.06
C GLY A 188 -7.30 16.32 6.61
N THR A 189 -7.76 17.57 6.40
CA THR A 189 -8.09 18.08 5.06
C THR A 189 -6.85 18.18 4.17
N ALA A 190 -5.72 18.65 4.71
CA ALA A 190 -4.46 18.74 4.02
C ALA A 190 -3.95 17.35 3.60
N ALA A 191 -4.02 16.37 4.50
CA ALA A 191 -3.59 15.01 4.19
C ALA A 191 -4.38 14.40 3.02
N MET A 192 -5.69 14.61 2.99
CA MET A 192 -6.55 14.23 1.86
C MET A 192 -6.20 15.00 0.58
N ALA A 193 -6.03 16.32 0.67
CA ALA A 193 -5.68 17.16 -0.47
C ALA A 193 -4.33 16.77 -1.09
N VAL A 194 -3.32 16.44 -0.28
CA VAL A 194 -1.99 16.03 -0.74
C VAL A 194 -2.04 14.68 -1.48
N MET A 195 -2.86 13.71 -1.05
CA MET A 195 -3.04 12.49 -1.87
C MET A 195 -3.67 12.80 -3.22
N LEU A 196 -4.65 13.70 -3.24
CA LEU A 196 -5.42 14.04 -4.44
C LEU A 196 -4.62 14.92 -5.43
N SER A 197 -3.61 15.66 -4.97
CA SER A 197 -2.92 16.69 -5.76
C SER A 197 -1.90 16.18 -6.79
N GLY A 198 -1.71 14.86 -6.90
CA GLY A 198 -0.76 14.27 -7.87
C GLY A 198 -0.14 12.96 -7.39
N PHE A 199 -0.18 12.72 -6.08
CA PHE A 199 0.41 11.54 -5.46
C PHE A 199 -0.29 10.25 -5.84
N VAL A 200 -1.62 10.30 -5.92
CA VAL A 200 -2.43 9.22 -6.45
C VAL A 200 -2.02 8.83 -7.88
N PHE A 201 -1.53 9.77 -8.70
CA PHE A 201 -1.08 9.47 -10.05
C PHE A 201 0.29 8.78 -10.08
N ILE A 202 1.22 9.20 -9.22
CA ILE A 202 2.52 8.54 -9.07
C ILE A 202 2.32 7.11 -8.57
N GLU A 203 1.50 6.93 -7.52
CA GLU A 203 1.12 5.61 -7.01
C GLU A 203 0.42 4.77 -8.09
N ALA A 204 -0.50 5.36 -8.87
CA ALA A 204 -1.15 4.66 -9.97
C ALA A 204 -0.15 4.15 -11.01
N ILE A 205 0.84 4.97 -11.38
CA ILE A 205 1.89 4.59 -12.33
C ILE A 205 2.73 3.45 -11.76
N VAL A 206 3.14 3.55 -10.50
CA VAL A 206 3.95 2.54 -9.82
C VAL A 206 3.19 1.22 -9.71
N GLU A 207 1.93 1.26 -9.32
CA GLU A 207 1.09 0.08 -9.18
C GLU A 207 0.81 -0.60 -10.52
N LEU A 208 0.39 0.16 -11.53
CA LEU A 208 0.13 -0.40 -12.86
C LEU A 208 1.40 -1.01 -13.45
N ARG A 209 2.54 -0.32 -13.32
CA ARG A 209 3.85 -0.84 -13.76
C ARG A 209 4.23 -2.09 -13.00
N GLY A 210 4.00 -2.14 -11.68
CA GLY A 210 4.22 -3.30 -10.84
C GLY A 210 3.41 -4.52 -11.28
N CYS A 211 2.21 -4.30 -11.80
CA CYS A 211 1.35 -5.34 -12.36
C CYS A 211 1.59 -5.64 -13.85
N GLY A 212 2.53 -4.96 -14.50
CA GLY A 212 2.82 -5.15 -15.93
C GLY A 212 1.84 -4.46 -16.89
N VAL A 213 1.01 -3.55 -16.39
CA VAL A 213 0.12 -2.69 -17.18
C VAL A 213 0.80 -1.34 -17.41
N MET A 214 0.85 -0.88 -18.66
CA MET A 214 1.31 0.47 -18.94
C MET A 214 0.19 1.48 -18.72
N PHE A 215 0.52 2.65 -18.16
CA PHE A 215 -0.45 3.74 -18.01
C PHE A 215 -1.14 4.09 -19.34
N SER A 216 -0.43 3.97 -20.47
CA SER A 216 -0.97 4.18 -21.82
C SER A 216 -2.00 3.14 -22.27
N GLN A 217 -2.20 2.04 -21.53
CA GLN A 217 -3.24 1.04 -21.77
C GLN A 217 -4.55 1.40 -21.07
N MET A 218 -4.56 2.37 -20.16
CA MET A 218 -5.78 2.79 -19.48
C MET A 218 -6.77 3.43 -20.48
N THR A 219 -7.99 2.92 -20.49
CA THR A 219 -9.13 3.58 -21.11
C THR A 219 -9.73 4.61 -20.13
N ALA A 220 -10.49 5.59 -20.64
CA ALA A 220 -11.18 6.56 -19.79
C ALA A 220 -12.05 5.87 -18.72
N SER A 221 -12.74 4.78 -19.07
CA SER A 221 -13.54 3.99 -18.13
C SER A 221 -12.69 3.33 -17.03
N SER A 222 -11.54 2.75 -17.39
CA SER A 222 -10.64 2.17 -16.39
C SER A 222 -10.07 3.26 -15.47
N PHE A 223 -9.76 4.44 -16.01
CA PHE A 223 -9.21 5.55 -15.25
C PHE A 223 -10.21 6.11 -14.22
N VAL A 224 -11.48 6.30 -14.62
CA VAL A 224 -12.55 6.80 -13.75
C VAL A 224 -12.84 5.85 -12.58
N LEU A 225 -12.59 4.54 -12.71
CA LEU A 225 -12.73 3.60 -11.59
C LEU A 225 -11.44 3.41 -10.79
N PHE A 226 -10.29 3.41 -11.48
CA PHE A 226 -9.01 3.09 -10.86
C PHE A 226 -8.56 4.19 -9.88
N ILE A 227 -8.68 5.47 -10.28
CA ILE A 227 -8.23 6.57 -9.42
C ILE A 227 -9.05 6.65 -8.12
N PRO A 228 -10.40 6.65 -8.12
CA PRO A 228 -11.16 6.64 -6.87
C PRO A 228 -10.90 5.40 -6.02
N ALA A 229 -10.74 4.22 -6.63
CA ALA A 229 -10.39 3.02 -5.90
C ALA A 229 -9.01 3.15 -5.24
N LEU A 230 -8.03 3.73 -5.94
CA LEU A 230 -6.72 3.96 -5.39
C LEU A 230 -6.74 4.97 -4.24
N VAL A 231 -7.44 6.09 -4.40
CA VAL A 231 -7.65 7.07 -3.31
C VAL A 231 -8.29 6.39 -2.11
N GLY A 232 -9.35 5.61 -2.32
CA GLY A 232 -10.03 4.89 -1.24
C GLY A 232 -9.10 3.94 -0.50
N ARG A 233 -8.22 3.22 -1.23
CA ARG A 233 -7.21 2.35 -0.62
C ARG A 233 -6.20 3.13 0.22
N LEU A 234 -5.70 4.25 -0.30
CA LEU A 234 -4.74 5.09 0.41
C LEU A 234 -5.37 5.74 1.64
N ALA A 235 -6.61 6.21 1.54
CA ALA A 235 -7.34 6.78 2.67
C ALA A 235 -7.61 5.72 3.77
N ALA A 236 -8.13 4.55 3.40
CA ALA A 236 -8.43 3.49 4.38
C ALA A 236 -7.17 2.82 4.96
N GLY A 237 -6.08 2.79 4.19
CA GLY A 237 -4.81 2.19 4.61
C GLY A 237 -3.83 3.23 5.14
N VAL A 238 -3.19 3.94 4.22
CA VAL A 238 -2.08 4.86 4.52
C VAL A 238 -2.48 5.94 5.52
N LEU A 239 -3.57 6.67 5.29
CA LEU A 239 -3.96 7.72 6.23
C LEU A 239 -4.38 7.19 7.59
N THR A 240 -5.27 6.20 7.61
CA THR A 240 -5.74 5.62 8.88
C THR A 240 -4.56 5.14 9.73
N GLN A 241 -3.62 4.41 9.13
CA GLN A 241 -2.47 3.89 9.85
C GLN A 241 -1.44 4.97 10.19
N GLN A 242 -1.27 6.00 9.36
CA GLN A 242 -0.41 7.15 9.66
C GLN A 242 -0.95 7.98 10.83
N GLN A 243 -2.26 8.24 10.85
CA GLN A 243 -2.93 8.98 11.92
C GLN A 243 -2.87 8.25 13.25
N LYS A 244 -2.84 6.91 13.20
CA LYS A 244 -2.73 6.05 14.37
C LYS A 244 -1.36 6.07 15.04
N VAL A 245 -0.30 6.45 14.33
CA VAL A 245 1.06 6.44 14.89
C VAL A 245 1.13 7.38 16.09
N GLY A 246 1.42 6.82 17.26
CA GLY A 246 1.55 7.56 18.51
C GLY A 246 0.21 7.97 19.14
N SER A 247 -0.93 7.49 18.64
CA SER A 247 -2.23 7.62 19.33
C SER A 247 -2.51 6.40 20.19
N GLU A 248 -3.22 6.59 21.30
CA GLU A 248 -3.75 5.47 22.08
C GLU A 248 -4.81 4.72 21.26
N SER A 249 -4.67 3.39 21.21
CA SER A 249 -5.61 2.54 20.48
C SER A 249 -6.69 2.07 21.43
N GLU A 250 -7.95 2.41 21.14
CA GLU A 250 -9.07 1.90 21.90
C GLU A 250 -9.35 0.42 21.52
N PRO A 251 -9.62 -0.46 22.50
CA PRO A 251 -10.02 -1.83 22.23
C PRO A 251 -11.30 -1.88 21.40
N LEU A 252 -11.37 -2.78 20.41
CA LEU A 252 -12.58 -2.97 19.60
C LEU A 252 -13.75 -3.54 20.42
N LEU A 253 -13.44 -4.40 21.39
CA LEU A 253 -14.42 -5.07 22.23
C LEU A 253 -14.61 -4.26 23.53
N PRO A 254 -15.83 -4.21 24.10
CA PRO A 254 -16.07 -3.46 25.32
C PRO A 254 -15.36 -4.13 26.50
N SER A 255 -14.78 -3.31 27.38
CA SER A 255 -14.03 -3.77 28.57
C SER A 255 -14.85 -4.66 29.50
N SER A 256 -16.18 -4.57 29.47
CA SER A 256 -17.08 -5.47 30.22
C SER A 256 -16.92 -6.95 29.86
N TRP A 257 -16.28 -7.28 28.73
CA TRP A 257 -15.97 -8.66 28.35
C TRP A 257 -14.87 -9.29 29.21
N LEU A 258 -14.08 -8.49 29.95
CA LEU A 258 -13.12 -8.98 30.94
C LEU A 258 -13.81 -9.62 32.15
N ASP A 259 -15.02 -9.18 32.49
CA ASP A 259 -15.82 -9.74 33.59
C ASP A 259 -16.85 -10.78 33.11
N GLY A 260 -16.85 -11.07 31.80
CA GLY A 260 -17.77 -12.00 31.17
C GLY A 260 -17.39 -13.48 31.33
N PRO A 261 -18.16 -14.40 30.74
CA PRO A 261 -17.81 -15.82 30.66
C PRO A 261 -16.43 -16.03 30.02
N THR A 262 -15.76 -17.13 30.35
CA THR A 262 -14.38 -17.46 29.94
C THR A 262 -14.09 -17.25 28.45
N TRP A 263 -15.05 -17.56 27.56
CA TRP A 263 -14.87 -17.34 26.12
C TRP A 263 -14.84 -15.85 25.73
N GLN A 264 -15.58 -14.97 26.41
CA GLN A 264 -15.55 -13.53 26.20
C GLN A 264 -14.22 -12.95 26.67
N GLN A 265 -13.75 -13.37 27.84
CA GLN A 265 -12.45 -12.98 28.37
C GLN A 265 -11.31 -13.38 27.42
N HIS A 266 -11.30 -14.63 26.97
CA HIS A 266 -10.29 -15.10 26.00
C HIS A 266 -10.38 -14.35 24.66
N THR A 267 -11.59 -14.04 24.19
CA THR A 267 -11.77 -13.27 22.96
C THR A 267 -11.26 -11.85 23.12
N TYR A 268 -11.61 -11.18 24.22
CA TYR A 268 -11.12 -9.83 24.55
C TYR A 268 -9.59 -9.80 24.62
N MET A 269 -8.98 -10.71 25.39
CA MET A 269 -7.53 -10.82 25.51
C MET A 269 -6.86 -11.13 24.17
N THR A 270 -7.47 -11.94 23.31
CA THR A 270 -6.93 -12.21 21.97
C THR A 270 -6.96 -10.97 21.09
N PHE A 271 -8.04 -10.19 21.14
CA PHE A 271 -8.17 -8.96 20.34
C PHE A 271 -7.19 -7.88 20.83
N GLU A 272 -7.00 -7.73 22.14
CA GLU A 272 -5.96 -6.85 22.68
C GLU A 272 -4.55 -7.35 22.33
N MET A 273 -4.27 -8.64 22.54
CA MET A 273 -2.98 -9.26 22.22
C MET A 273 -2.62 -9.18 20.74
N LEU A 274 -3.61 -9.05 19.84
CA LEU A 274 -3.39 -8.91 18.40
C LEU A 274 -3.53 -7.46 17.91
N HIS A 275 -3.78 -6.50 18.82
CA HIS A 275 -4.13 -5.11 18.50
C HIS A 275 -5.20 -5.05 17.39
N LEU A 276 -6.36 -5.69 17.60
CA LEU A 276 -7.49 -5.63 16.68
C LEU A 276 -8.46 -4.55 17.15
N ASP A 277 -8.33 -3.37 16.56
CA ASP A 277 -9.10 -2.16 16.85
C ASP A 277 -9.98 -1.72 15.66
N ARG A 278 -10.65 -0.57 15.81
CA ARG A 278 -11.49 0.00 14.76
C ARG A 278 -10.68 0.33 13.51
N GLU A 279 -9.48 0.87 13.67
CA GLU A 279 -8.56 1.24 12.61
C GLU A 279 -8.13 0.01 11.82
N PHE A 280 -7.86 -1.12 12.49
CA PHE A 280 -7.60 -2.41 11.85
C PHE A 280 -8.75 -2.83 10.94
N LEU A 281 -10.00 -2.71 11.40
CA LEU A 281 -11.17 -3.06 10.59
C LEU A 281 -11.34 -2.12 9.39
N ILE A 282 -11.17 -0.81 9.59
CA ILE A 282 -11.22 0.18 8.51
C ILE A 282 -10.13 -0.11 7.48
N THR A 283 -8.90 -0.35 7.93
CA THR A 283 -7.77 -0.66 7.06
C THR A 283 -7.97 -1.98 6.33
N THR A 284 -8.28 -3.06 7.02
CA THR A 284 -8.45 -4.38 6.38
C THR A 284 -9.65 -4.40 5.45
N GLY A 285 -10.82 -3.95 5.92
CA GLY A 285 -12.06 -3.93 5.14
C GLY A 285 -11.98 -2.97 3.96
N GLY A 286 -11.59 -1.71 4.21
CA GLY A 286 -11.47 -0.68 3.20
C GLY A 286 -10.44 -1.03 2.14
N THR A 287 -9.22 -1.40 2.54
CA THR A 287 -8.19 -1.78 1.55
C THR A 287 -8.55 -3.05 0.78
N THR A 288 -9.33 -3.98 1.35
CA THR A 288 -9.82 -5.17 0.63
C THR A 288 -10.76 -4.79 -0.51
N VAL A 289 -11.77 -3.97 -0.23
CA VAL A 289 -12.76 -3.55 -1.24
C VAL A 289 -12.07 -2.82 -2.38
N PHE A 290 -11.26 -1.82 -2.05
CA PHE A 290 -10.58 -1.03 -3.05
C PHE A 290 -9.52 -1.84 -3.81
N GLN A 291 -8.78 -2.73 -3.13
CA GLN A 291 -7.82 -3.59 -3.81
C GLN A 291 -8.49 -4.58 -4.75
N HIS A 292 -9.66 -5.12 -4.39
CA HIS A 292 -10.39 -6.04 -5.27
C HIS A 292 -10.79 -5.34 -6.57
N VAL A 293 -11.23 -4.08 -6.48
CA VAL A 293 -11.52 -3.24 -7.65
C VAL A 293 -10.25 -2.99 -8.47
N LEU A 294 -9.15 -2.58 -7.85
CA LEU A 294 -7.87 -2.33 -8.53
C LEU A 294 -7.33 -3.59 -9.23
N ASN A 295 -7.38 -4.75 -8.55
CA ASN A 295 -7.02 -6.05 -9.11
C ASN A 295 -7.88 -6.37 -10.33
N GLY A 296 -9.19 -6.12 -10.27
CA GLY A 296 -10.10 -6.38 -11.38
C GLY A 296 -9.85 -5.50 -12.59
N ILE A 297 -9.66 -4.19 -12.39
CA ILE A 297 -9.31 -3.27 -13.47
C ILE A 297 -8.00 -3.71 -14.13
N THR A 298 -6.99 -3.97 -13.32
CA THR A 298 -5.66 -4.40 -13.77
C THR A 298 -5.74 -5.70 -14.57
N TRP A 299 -6.51 -6.68 -14.10
CA TRP A 299 -6.70 -7.95 -14.81
C TRP A 299 -7.38 -7.76 -16.18
N VAL A 300 -8.43 -6.93 -16.25
CA VAL A 300 -9.12 -6.65 -17.52
C VAL A 300 -8.19 -5.92 -18.48
N LEU A 301 -7.40 -4.97 -17.99
CA LEU A 301 -6.40 -4.27 -18.80
C LEU A 301 -5.30 -5.22 -19.30
N LEU A 302 -4.85 -6.19 -18.51
CA LEU A 302 -3.87 -7.19 -18.96
C LEU A 302 -4.41 -8.13 -20.03
N THR A 303 -5.70 -8.46 -19.97
CA THR A 303 -6.31 -9.43 -20.88
C THR A 303 -6.89 -8.81 -22.15
N ARG A 304 -7.43 -7.60 -22.06
CA ARG A 304 -8.08 -6.89 -23.17
C ARG A 304 -7.33 -5.64 -23.64
N GLY A 305 -6.43 -5.09 -22.83
CA GLY A 305 -5.72 -3.86 -23.16
C GLY A 305 -6.70 -2.71 -23.42
N LYS A 306 -6.46 -1.95 -24.50
CA LYS A 306 -7.26 -0.77 -24.85
C LYS A 306 -8.70 -1.07 -25.26
N SER A 307 -9.06 -2.33 -25.51
CA SER A 307 -10.46 -2.71 -25.79
C SER A 307 -11.28 -2.96 -24.52
N ALA A 308 -10.69 -2.78 -23.34
CA ALA A 308 -11.38 -2.90 -22.07
C ALA A 308 -12.54 -1.90 -21.96
N SER A 309 -13.75 -2.42 -21.79
CA SER A 309 -14.96 -1.63 -21.55
C SER A 309 -15.38 -1.67 -20.08
N LEU A 310 -16.16 -0.68 -19.65
CA LEU A 310 -16.72 -0.65 -18.28
C LEU A 310 -17.50 -1.93 -17.92
N PRO A 311 -18.37 -2.49 -18.78
CA PRO A 311 -19.03 -3.77 -18.51
C PRO A 311 -18.07 -4.94 -18.27
N ASP A 312 -16.91 -4.98 -18.94
CA ASP A 312 -15.93 -6.04 -18.73
C ASP A 312 -15.28 -5.97 -17.35
N ILE A 313 -14.98 -4.74 -16.91
CA ILE A 313 -14.45 -4.46 -15.57
C ILE A 313 -15.46 -4.87 -14.51
N LEU A 314 -16.72 -4.45 -14.64
CA LEU A 314 -17.77 -4.81 -13.68
C LEU A 314 -18.04 -6.31 -13.65
N LYS A 315 -18.05 -6.98 -14.81
CA LYS A 315 -18.18 -8.44 -14.89
C LYS A 315 -17.06 -9.17 -14.14
N PHE A 316 -15.84 -8.64 -14.15
CA PHE A 316 -14.76 -9.22 -13.35
C PHE A 316 -14.94 -8.93 -11.85
N ILE A 317 -15.28 -7.70 -11.48
CA ILE A 317 -15.43 -7.31 -10.07
C ILE A 317 -16.49 -8.18 -9.38
N PHE A 318 -17.63 -8.41 -10.05
CA PHE A 318 -18.75 -9.18 -9.49
C PHE A 318 -18.71 -10.67 -9.83
N GLY A 319 -18.18 -11.04 -11.01
CA GLY A 319 -18.17 -12.41 -11.53
C GLY A 319 -16.80 -13.09 -11.51
N GLY A 320 -15.74 -12.43 -11.06
CA GLY A 320 -14.39 -12.97 -11.06
C GLY A 320 -13.89 -13.37 -12.45
N MET A 321 -12.91 -14.28 -12.47
CA MET A 321 -12.24 -14.71 -13.71
C MET A 321 -13.17 -15.51 -14.65
N ASN A 322 -14.16 -16.20 -14.07
CA ASN A 322 -15.07 -17.08 -14.82
C ASN A 322 -16.44 -16.44 -15.09
N GLY A 323 -16.65 -15.18 -14.69
CA GLY A 323 -17.93 -14.48 -14.85
C GLY A 323 -19.07 -14.99 -13.95
N THR A 324 -18.77 -15.77 -12.90
CA THR A 324 -19.74 -16.29 -11.92
C THR A 324 -19.58 -15.63 -10.56
N ALA A 325 -20.68 -15.43 -9.83
CA ALA A 325 -20.64 -14.84 -8.48
C ALA A 325 -19.70 -15.60 -7.52
N THR A 326 -19.65 -16.92 -7.62
CA THR A 326 -18.74 -17.78 -6.83
C THR A 326 -17.27 -17.51 -7.14
N SER A 327 -16.93 -17.29 -8.42
CA SER A 327 -15.56 -16.91 -8.82
C SER A 327 -15.22 -15.50 -8.32
N GLY A 328 -16.16 -14.56 -8.37
CA GLY A 328 -16.01 -13.23 -7.80
C GLY A 328 -15.74 -13.26 -6.29
N LEU A 329 -16.56 -13.99 -5.54
CA LEU A 329 -16.40 -14.14 -4.09
C LEU A 329 -15.07 -14.81 -3.73
N PHE A 330 -14.64 -15.80 -4.50
CA PHE A 330 -13.34 -16.45 -4.29
C PHE A 330 -12.15 -15.47 -4.49
N GLN A 331 -12.20 -14.62 -5.52
CA GLN A 331 -11.16 -13.60 -5.75
C GLN A 331 -11.19 -12.49 -4.68
N PHE A 332 -12.39 -12.13 -4.22
CA PHE A 332 -12.55 -11.21 -3.10
C PHE A 332 -11.95 -11.80 -1.82
N GLY A 333 -12.26 -13.07 -1.51
CA GLY A 333 -11.70 -13.78 -0.35
C GLY A 333 -10.18 -13.90 -0.40
N LYS A 334 -9.59 -14.13 -1.57
CA LYS A 334 -8.13 -14.07 -1.77
C LYS A 334 -7.55 -12.69 -1.46
N THR A 335 -8.22 -11.64 -1.94
CA THR A 335 -7.83 -10.26 -1.67
C THR A 335 -7.94 -9.96 -0.18
N PHE A 336 -9.01 -10.41 0.48
CA PHE A 336 -9.20 -10.28 1.91
C PHE A 336 -8.08 -10.96 2.69
N VAL A 337 -7.74 -12.22 2.41
CA VAL A 337 -6.67 -12.93 3.14
C VAL A 337 -5.33 -12.23 3.01
N MET A 338 -5.00 -11.74 1.81
CA MET A 338 -3.79 -10.96 1.56
C MET A 338 -3.79 -9.63 2.34
N ARG A 339 -4.92 -8.90 2.31
CA ARG A 339 -5.06 -7.61 2.99
C ARG A 339 -5.17 -7.73 4.49
N PHE A 340 -5.76 -8.80 5.00
CA PHE A 340 -5.83 -9.12 6.42
C PHE A 340 -4.43 -9.32 6.99
N GLY A 341 -3.60 -10.16 6.35
CA GLY A 341 -2.23 -10.40 6.84
C GLY A 341 -1.38 -9.12 6.86
N PHE A 342 -1.43 -8.34 5.78
CA PHE A 342 -0.72 -7.06 5.72
C PHE A 342 -1.29 -6.01 6.69
N GLY A 343 -2.62 -5.86 6.71
CA GLY A 343 -3.32 -4.91 7.57
C GLY A 343 -3.10 -5.22 9.04
N TRP A 344 -3.04 -6.51 9.42
CA TRP A 344 -2.71 -6.92 10.78
C TRP A 344 -1.27 -6.54 11.15
N ALA A 345 -0.30 -6.91 10.33
CA ALA A 345 1.11 -6.58 10.60
C ALA A 345 1.35 -5.05 10.65
N TRP A 346 0.69 -4.31 9.76
CA TRP A 346 0.79 -2.85 9.73
C TRP A 346 0.11 -2.22 10.94
N ASN A 347 -1.08 -2.70 11.32
CA ASN A 347 -1.77 -2.23 12.51
C ASN A 347 -0.97 -2.52 13.77
N TRP A 348 -0.41 -3.72 13.88
CA TRP A 348 0.49 -4.11 14.96
C TRP A 348 1.65 -3.14 15.12
N CYS A 349 2.34 -2.81 14.03
CA CYS A 349 3.44 -1.84 14.05
C CYS A 349 2.99 -0.42 14.41
N SER A 350 1.79 -0.01 13.98
CA SER A 350 1.27 1.34 14.24
C SER A 350 0.67 1.51 15.64
N SER A 351 0.27 0.41 16.30
CA SER A 351 -0.24 0.41 17.67
C SER A 351 0.85 0.46 18.75
N GLN A 352 2.13 0.34 18.39
CA GLN A 352 3.21 0.41 19.37
C GLN A 352 3.35 1.85 19.91
N GLN A 353 3.24 2.01 21.24
CA GLN A 353 3.43 3.31 21.91
C GLN A 353 4.86 3.82 21.78
N GLU A 354 5.82 2.90 21.81
CA GLU A 354 7.21 3.20 21.49
C GLU A 354 7.42 3.12 19.99
N MET A 355 8.19 4.08 19.44
CA MET A 355 8.52 4.02 18.03
C MET A 355 9.28 2.73 17.73
N PRO A 356 9.00 2.07 16.60
CA PRO A 356 9.68 0.84 16.24
C PRO A 356 11.20 0.98 16.25
N PRO A 357 11.95 -0.12 16.46
CA PRO A 357 13.41 -0.11 16.48
C PRO A 357 14.02 0.53 15.23
N LEU A 358 13.42 0.31 14.06
CA LEU A 358 13.89 0.90 12.79
C LEU A 358 13.67 2.42 12.73
N SER A 359 12.55 2.92 13.25
CA SER A 359 12.36 4.37 13.41
C SER A 359 13.23 4.96 14.50
N ASN A 360 13.57 4.23 15.56
CA ASN A 360 14.56 4.66 16.56
C ASN A 360 16.01 4.62 16.01
N LEU A 361 16.25 3.83 14.96
CA LEU A 361 17.52 3.80 14.23
C LEU A 361 17.61 4.92 13.19
N LEU A 362 16.47 5.39 12.64
CA LEU A 362 16.38 6.43 11.61
C LEU A 362 16.08 7.83 12.19
N LEU A 363 15.46 7.89 13.36
CA LEU A 363 15.27 9.09 14.17
C LEU A 363 16.19 8.95 15.37
N VAL A 364 16.87 10.05 15.70
CA VAL A 364 17.76 10.14 16.86
C VAL A 364 17.04 9.68 18.11
N ASP A 365 17.75 8.97 19.00
CA ASP A 365 17.35 8.75 20.39
C ASP A 365 16.58 9.98 20.92
N MET A 366 15.37 9.73 21.45
CA MET A 366 14.47 10.70 22.09
C MET A 366 15.14 11.89 22.82
N PRO A 367 16.28 11.75 23.53
CA PRO A 367 17.00 12.90 24.12
C PRO A 367 17.35 14.04 23.17
N VAL A 368 17.60 13.79 21.88
CA VAL A 368 17.95 14.86 20.93
C VAL A 368 16.74 15.71 20.54
N PHE A 369 15.56 15.10 20.45
CA PHE A 369 14.31 15.81 20.19
C PHE A 369 13.78 16.52 21.44
N ASN A 370 13.87 15.89 22.61
CA ASN A 370 13.49 16.55 23.87
C ASN A 370 14.39 17.78 24.16
N ALA A 371 15.69 17.70 23.86
CA ALA A 371 16.62 18.82 24.00
C ALA A 371 16.44 19.94 22.93
N PHE A 372 15.57 19.75 21.93
CA PHE A 372 15.20 20.80 20.96
C PHE A 372 13.86 21.45 21.33
N LEU A 373 13.10 20.83 22.25
CA LEU A 373 11.77 21.25 22.70
C LEU A 373 11.79 21.88 24.11
N GLU A 374 12.84 21.62 24.89
CA GLU A 374 13.27 22.41 26.05
C GLU A 374 14.08 23.62 25.59
#